data_AF-A0A120K0T4-F1
#
_entry.id   AF-A0A120K0T4-F1
#
_cell.length_a   1.000
_cell.length_b   1.000
_cell.length_c   1.000
_cell.angle_alpha   90.00
_cell.angle_beta   90.00
_cell.angle_gamma   90.00
#
_symmetry.space_group_name_H-M   'P 1'
#
loop_
_entity.id
_entity.type
_entity.pdbx_description
1 polymer ?
#
loop_
_entity_poly.entity_id
_entity_poly.type
_entity_poly.pdbx_seq_one_letter_code
_entity_poly.pdbx_strand_id
1 'polypeptide(L)'
;MFMDLSHHEILKLDEWLDRALAPLVGEDGVRDLIKGYIIKALETCEISAGSKRDFVVLMRGLLEGVVDDDNFAERLYLVLLRKSYMVQSESSKTVEVANIPLEKLVWETIFEEFAPFGKILRSKVDHDRRHALIQYDNASSAVRCCAVDRAFFGNRFVSVSIYAGLWEEFPGTVYVDEYGPEAISRERLQRKEEQLREYESRLSVLLENLRHAASTKDYLHHAEKFLKIKEEMAEQKVSPEDMIREKLELMILEDPKRSVDVIISPFKPTRKARMLRRPIRMSGHHPIFIPRRPLGCRKPIHLVRGSRHGPRIRTRVPVSRRIIRQK
;
A
#
# COMPACT_ATOMS: atom_id res chain seq x y z
N MET A 1 -30.68 17.22 7.85
CA MET A 1 -29.21 17.07 7.93
C MET A 1 -28.66 18.32 7.29
N PHE A 2 -27.95 19.15 8.04
CA PHE A 2 -27.31 20.33 7.44
C PHE A 2 -26.29 19.85 6.40
N MET A 3 -26.31 20.45 5.20
CA MET A 3 -25.23 20.24 4.25
C MET A 3 -24.05 21.09 4.71
N ASP A 4 -23.19 20.51 5.53
CA ASP A 4 -21.97 21.16 5.99
C ASP A 4 -20.95 21.13 4.82
N LEU A 5 -21.02 22.15 3.96
CA LEU A 5 -20.14 22.30 2.81
C LEU A 5 -18.80 22.86 3.28
N SER A 6 -17.71 22.14 3.03
CA SER A 6 -16.36 22.64 3.26
C SER A 6 -16.05 23.85 2.38
N HIS A 7 -15.09 24.68 2.81
CA HIS A 7 -14.68 25.87 2.06
C HIS A 7 -14.29 25.57 0.60
N HIS A 8 -13.67 24.41 0.35
CA HIS A 8 -13.30 23.97 -0.99
C HIS A 8 -14.52 23.57 -1.85
N GLU A 9 -15.54 22.98 -1.23
CA GLU A 9 -16.80 22.64 -1.91
C GLU A 9 -17.56 23.89 -2.31
N ILE A 10 -17.55 24.91 -1.45
CA ILE A 10 -18.11 26.23 -1.72
C ILE A 10 -17.41 26.85 -2.94
N LEU A 11 -16.08 26.87 -3.00
CA LEU A 11 -15.34 27.39 -4.15
C LEU A 11 -15.67 26.66 -5.46
N LYS A 12 -15.68 25.31 -5.44
CA LYS A 12 -16.04 24.53 -6.63
C LYS A 12 -17.52 24.71 -7.02
N LEU A 13 -18.40 24.98 -6.05
CA LEU A 13 -19.82 25.23 -6.30
C LEU A 13 -19.98 26.60 -6.93
N ASP A 14 -19.25 27.59 -6.45
CA ASP A 14 -19.17 28.95 -7.01
C ASP A 14 -18.77 28.91 -8.50
N GLU A 15 -17.69 28.20 -8.85
CA GLU A 15 -17.27 28.01 -10.25
C GLU A 15 -18.32 27.31 -11.14
N TRP A 16 -19.15 26.44 -10.55
CA TRP A 16 -20.23 25.79 -11.28
C TRP A 16 -21.40 26.75 -11.47
N LEU A 17 -21.75 27.49 -10.43
CA LEU A 17 -22.82 28.49 -10.47
C LEU A 17 -22.50 29.60 -11.47
N ASP A 18 -21.24 30.05 -11.55
CA ASP A 18 -20.80 31.02 -12.56
C ASP A 18 -21.14 30.55 -13.98
N ARG A 19 -20.83 29.30 -14.29
CA ARG A 19 -21.11 28.72 -15.62
C ARG A 19 -22.61 28.47 -15.84
N ALA A 20 -23.33 28.06 -14.81
CA ALA A 20 -24.74 27.74 -14.90
C ALA A 20 -25.62 29.00 -15.00
N LEU A 21 -25.21 30.10 -14.36
CA LEU A 21 -25.92 31.38 -14.35
C LEU A 21 -25.47 32.35 -15.45
N ALA A 22 -24.28 32.15 -16.04
CA ALA A 22 -23.80 32.97 -17.17
C ALA A 22 -24.82 33.13 -18.32
N PRO A 23 -25.56 32.10 -18.77
CA PRO A 23 -26.55 32.26 -19.83
C PRO A 23 -27.87 32.88 -19.37
N LEU A 24 -28.11 32.97 -18.06
CA LEU A 24 -29.41 33.38 -17.49
C LEU A 24 -29.38 34.83 -17.00
N VAL A 25 -28.21 35.35 -16.64
CA VAL A 25 -28.06 36.66 -16.00
C VAL A 25 -26.98 37.45 -16.74
N GLY A 26 -27.41 38.53 -17.40
CA GLY A 26 -26.54 39.38 -18.23
C GLY A 26 -25.62 40.31 -17.45
N GLU A 27 -25.93 40.59 -16.18
CA GLU A 27 -25.13 41.47 -15.32
C GLU A 27 -24.35 40.67 -14.26
N ASP A 28 -23.04 40.85 -14.21
CA ASP A 28 -22.17 40.11 -13.27
C ASP A 28 -22.53 40.38 -11.80
N GLY A 29 -22.95 41.61 -11.46
CA GLY A 29 -23.37 41.94 -10.09
C GLY A 29 -24.63 41.21 -9.62
N VAL A 30 -25.59 40.99 -10.52
CA VAL A 30 -26.80 40.21 -10.22
C VAL A 30 -26.45 38.73 -10.08
N ARG A 31 -25.50 38.23 -10.88
CA ARG A 31 -25.01 36.86 -10.78
C ARG A 31 -24.40 36.57 -9.41
N ASP A 32 -23.52 37.44 -8.92
CA ASP A 32 -22.87 37.26 -7.61
C ASP A 32 -23.88 37.28 -6.44
N LEU A 33 -24.89 38.14 -6.52
CA LEU A 33 -25.98 38.16 -5.54
C LEU A 33 -26.76 36.84 -5.53
N ILE A 34 -27.08 36.28 -6.70
CA ILE A 34 -27.79 35.01 -6.83
C ILE A 34 -26.93 33.85 -6.31
N LYS A 35 -25.62 33.84 -6.59
CA LYS A 35 -24.69 32.84 -6.04
C LYS A 35 -24.67 32.87 -4.52
N GLY A 36 -24.49 34.06 -3.94
CA GLY A 36 -24.49 34.25 -2.49
C GLY A 36 -25.81 33.81 -1.85
N TYR A 37 -26.93 34.10 -2.51
CA TYR A 37 -28.25 33.64 -2.07
C TYR A 37 -28.37 32.11 -2.11
N ILE A 38 -27.97 31.45 -3.21
CA ILE A 38 -28.02 29.99 -3.34
C ILE A 38 -27.14 29.31 -2.28
N ILE A 39 -25.91 29.79 -2.07
CA ILE A 39 -24.99 29.23 -1.08
C ILE A 39 -25.60 29.37 0.33
N LYS A 40 -26.08 30.55 0.68
CA LYS A 40 -26.73 30.81 1.97
C LYS A 40 -28.01 30.00 2.16
N ALA A 41 -28.77 29.77 1.09
CA ALA A 41 -29.93 28.89 1.12
C ALA A 41 -29.48 27.45 1.42
N LEU A 42 -28.45 26.94 0.75
CA LEU A 42 -27.92 25.59 1.01
C LEU A 42 -27.39 25.42 2.44
N GLU A 43 -26.79 26.45 3.02
CA GLU A 43 -26.33 26.45 4.43
C GLU A 43 -27.49 26.44 5.43
N THR A 44 -28.59 27.13 5.13
CA THR A 44 -29.74 27.26 6.04
C THR A 44 -30.80 26.17 5.85
N CYS A 45 -30.79 25.47 4.70
CA CYS A 45 -31.78 24.46 4.38
C CYS A 45 -31.55 23.16 5.17
N GLU A 46 -32.44 22.89 6.12
CA GLU A 46 -32.55 21.58 6.79
C GLU A 46 -33.23 20.56 5.88
N ILE A 47 -32.57 20.16 4.80
CA ILE A 47 -33.11 19.09 3.95
C ILE A 47 -32.77 17.76 4.61
N SER A 48 -33.76 16.89 4.80
CA SER A 48 -33.52 15.51 5.16
C SER A 48 -32.76 14.87 4.01
N ALA A 49 -31.49 14.50 4.26
CA ALA A 49 -30.60 13.97 3.24
C ALA A 49 -31.22 12.71 2.62
N GLY A 50 -31.80 12.82 1.43
CA GLY A 50 -32.25 11.63 0.70
C GLY A 50 -33.25 11.87 -0.41
N SER A 51 -34.21 12.77 -0.25
CA SER A 51 -35.27 12.92 -1.26
C SER A 51 -34.89 13.98 -2.29
N LYS A 52 -34.42 13.53 -3.47
CA LYS A 52 -34.21 14.39 -4.67
C LYS A 52 -35.43 15.28 -4.90
N ARG A 53 -36.63 14.72 -4.77
CA ARG A 53 -37.90 15.41 -5.03
C ARG A 53 -38.09 16.59 -4.09
N ASP A 54 -37.89 16.38 -2.79
CA ASP A 54 -38.11 17.43 -1.78
C ASP A 54 -37.08 18.54 -1.91
N PHE A 55 -35.82 18.18 -2.19
CA PHE A 55 -34.78 19.15 -2.52
C PHE A 55 -35.17 20.02 -3.72
N VAL A 56 -35.61 19.39 -4.82
CA VAL A 56 -35.94 20.10 -6.07
C VAL A 56 -37.14 21.02 -5.87
N VAL A 57 -38.18 20.57 -5.15
CA VAL A 57 -39.37 21.38 -4.86
C VAL A 57 -39.00 22.60 -4.01
N LEU A 58 -38.21 22.39 -2.95
CA LEU A 58 -37.80 23.46 -2.06
C LEU A 58 -36.90 24.48 -2.78
N MET A 59 -35.88 24.01 -3.51
CA MET A 59 -34.98 24.90 -4.24
C MET A 59 -35.69 25.63 -5.38
N ARG A 60 -36.66 25.01 -6.06
CA ARG A 60 -37.47 25.69 -7.07
C ARG A 60 -38.29 26.81 -6.45
N GLY A 61 -38.89 26.61 -5.28
CA GLY A 61 -39.64 27.66 -4.58
C GLY A 61 -38.75 28.81 -4.11
N LEU A 62 -37.53 28.52 -3.63
CA LEU A 62 -36.59 29.57 -3.21
C LEU A 62 -36.03 30.37 -4.38
N LEU A 63 -35.93 29.77 -5.57
CA LEU A 63 -35.36 30.38 -6.77
C LEU A 63 -36.43 30.89 -7.75
N GLU A 64 -37.71 30.86 -7.35
CA GLU A 64 -38.80 31.34 -8.17
C GLU A 64 -38.63 32.84 -8.48
N GLY A 65 -38.66 33.19 -9.77
CA GLY A 65 -38.43 34.56 -10.24
C GLY A 65 -36.96 35.01 -10.23
N VAL A 66 -36.03 34.15 -9.79
CA VAL A 66 -34.58 34.42 -9.79
C VAL A 66 -33.89 33.65 -10.91
N VAL A 67 -34.32 32.42 -11.17
CA VAL A 67 -33.72 31.51 -12.16
C VAL A 67 -34.83 30.94 -13.05
N ASP A 68 -34.83 31.31 -14.34
CA ASP A 68 -35.87 30.90 -15.31
C ASP A 68 -35.73 29.45 -15.81
N ASP A 69 -34.70 28.72 -15.37
CA ASP A 69 -34.44 27.35 -15.81
C ASP A 69 -35.07 26.31 -14.86
N ASP A 70 -36.14 25.67 -15.32
CA ASP A 70 -36.90 24.63 -14.60
C ASP A 70 -36.04 23.44 -14.13
N ASN A 71 -34.92 23.17 -14.81
CA ASN A 71 -34.02 22.06 -14.53
C ASN A 71 -32.82 22.47 -13.65
N PHE A 72 -32.69 23.74 -13.30
CA PHE A 72 -31.54 24.24 -12.52
C PHE A 72 -31.41 23.52 -11.18
N ALA A 73 -32.51 23.40 -10.43
CA ALA A 73 -32.53 22.72 -9.13
C ALA A 73 -32.14 21.23 -9.25
N GLU A 74 -32.53 20.55 -10.32
CA GLU A 74 -32.11 19.15 -10.55
C GLU A 74 -30.61 19.04 -10.82
N ARG A 75 -30.06 19.94 -11.65
CA ARG A 75 -28.62 19.94 -11.94
C ARG A 75 -27.80 20.30 -10.71
N LEU A 76 -28.27 21.26 -9.90
CA LEU A 76 -27.66 21.62 -8.63
C LEU A 76 -27.64 20.42 -7.67
N TYR A 77 -28.75 19.70 -7.54
CA TYR A 77 -28.82 18.47 -6.73
C TYR A 77 -27.78 17.44 -7.19
N LEU A 78 -27.67 17.19 -8.51
CA LEU A 78 -26.71 16.25 -9.06
C LEU A 78 -25.25 16.67 -8.80
N VAL A 79 -24.95 17.97 -8.83
CA VAL A 79 -23.62 18.49 -8.51
C VAL A 79 -23.28 18.29 -7.04
N LEU A 80 -24.23 18.55 -6.14
CA LEU A 80 -24.08 18.32 -4.70
C LEU A 80 -23.94 16.82 -4.39
N LEU A 81 -24.73 15.98 -5.04
CA LEU A 81 -24.66 14.51 -4.90
C LEU A 81 -23.32 13.96 -5.40
N ARG A 82 -22.85 14.43 -6.55
CA ARG A 82 -21.56 14.00 -7.10
C ARG A 82 -20.38 14.45 -6.22
N LYS A 83 -20.48 15.60 -5.57
CA LYS A 83 -19.40 16.16 -4.74
C LYS A 83 -19.35 15.56 -3.34
N SER A 84 -20.49 15.33 -2.69
CA SER A 84 -20.53 14.56 -1.43
C SER A 84 -19.88 13.18 -1.60
N TYR A 85 -20.11 12.53 -2.75
CA TYR A 85 -19.43 11.27 -3.11
C TYR A 85 -17.92 11.43 -3.36
N MET A 86 -17.48 12.57 -3.92
CA MET A 86 -16.05 12.79 -4.23
C MET A 86 -15.23 13.21 -3.00
N VAL A 87 -15.79 13.99 -2.07
CA VAL A 87 -15.09 14.43 -0.84
C VAL A 87 -14.94 13.30 0.17
N GLN A 88 -15.89 12.36 0.21
CA GLN A 88 -15.67 11.08 0.87
C GLN A 88 -14.58 10.26 0.15
N SER A 89 -14.55 10.27 -1.19
CA SER A 89 -13.56 9.47 -1.94
C SER A 89 -12.12 9.97 -1.87
N GLU A 90 -11.87 11.29 -1.75
CA GLU A 90 -10.50 11.84 -1.74
C GLU A 90 -9.78 11.64 -0.40
N SER A 91 -10.54 11.40 0.69
CA SER A 91 -10.01 11.10 2.02
C SER A 91 -10.22 9.65 2.47
N SER A 92 -11.06 8.90 1.77
CA SER A 92 -11.34 7.51 2.13
C SER A 92 -10.07 6.69 1.95
N LYS A 93 -9.58 6.19 3.10
CA LYS A 93 -8.50 5.22 3.15
C LYS A 93 -9.00 3.81 2.79
N THR A 94 -10.27 3.68 2.40
CA THR A 94 -10.97 2.41 2.30
C THR A 94 -11.28 2.07 0.84
N VAL A 95 -10.96 0.84 0.46
CA VAL A 95 -11.16 0.30 -0.87
C VAL A 95 -12.12 -0.89 -0.79
N GLU A 96 -13.12 -0.91 -1.66
CA GLU A 96 -13.97 -2.07 -1.89
C GLU A 96 -13.41 -2.88 -3.06
N VAL A 97 -13.34 -4.19 -2.87
CA VAL A 97 -12.93 -5.18 -3.85
C VAL A 97 -14.10 -6.13 -4.05
N ALA A 98 -14.67 -6.18 -5.25
CA ALA A 98 -15.81 -7.02 -5.57
C ALA A 98 -15.46 -8.13 -6.57
N ASN A 99 -16.31 -9.15 -6.64
CA ASN A 99 -16.17 -10.32 -7.52
C ASN A 99 -14.91 -11.16 -7.28
N ILE A 100 -14.50 -11.32 -6.02
CA ILE A 100 -13.32 -12.12 -5.67
C ILE A 100 -13.64 -13.62 -5.85
N PRO A 101 -12.77 -14.43 -6.49
CA PRO A 101 -12.95 -15.88 -6.56
C PRO A 101 -13.06 -16.53 -5.17
N LEU A 102 -13.98 -17.48 -5.00
CA LEU A 102 -14.27 -18.08 -3.68
C LEU A 102 -13.02 -18.71 -3.04
N GLU A 103 -12.19 -19.36 -3.84
CA GLU A 103 -10.91 -19.99 -3.42
C GLU A 103 -9.83 -18.98 -2.99
N LYS A 104 -9.99 -17.70 -3.36
CA LYS A 104 -9.09 -16.59 -3.01
C LYS A 104 -9.71 -15.66 -1.97
N LEU A 105 -10.93 -15.94 -1.52
CA LEU A 105 -11.67 -15.16 -0.53
C LEU A 105 -11.22 -15.52 0.90
N VAL A 106 -9.90 -15.53 1.08
CA VAL A 106 -9.20 -15.89 2.30
C VAL A 106 -8.35 -14.70 2.70
N TRP A 107 -8.38 -14.31 3.98
CA TRP A 107 -7.75 -13.08 4.46
C TRP A 107 -6.28 -12.98 4.05
N GLU A 108 -5.51 -14.06 4.23
CA GLU A 108 -4.09 -14.12 3.92
C GLU A 108 -3.83 -13.85 2.43
N THR A 109 -4.67 -14.41 1.55
CA THR A 109 -4.54 -14.23 0.11
C THR A 109 -4.91 -12.80 -0.32
N ILE A 110 -5.95 -12.22 0.29
CA ILE A 110 -6.34 -10.83 0.07
C ILE A 110 -5.22 -9.90 0.56
N PHE A 111 -4.68 -10.15 1.75
CA PHE A 111 -3.59 -9.36 2.30
C PHE A 111 -2.36 -9.40 1.40
N GLU A 112 -1.89 -10.58 0.96
CA GLU A 112 -0.73 -10.71 0.07
C GLU A 112 -0.91 -9.95 -1.25
N GLU A 113 -2.11 -10.00 -1.85
CA GLU A 113 -2.41 -9.32 -3.12
C GLU A 113 -2.41 -7.79 -2.97
N PHE A 114 -2.92 -7.27 -1.83
CA PHE A 114 -3.17 -5.85 -1.61
C PHE A 114 -2.11 -5.12 -0.75
N ALA A 115 -1.25 -5.85 -0.04
CA ALA A 115 -0.15 -5.30 0.76
C ALA A 115 0.86 -4.44 -0.04
N PRO A 116 1.19 -4.75 -1.32
CA PRO A 116 2.13 -3.94 -2.09
C PRO A 116 1.70 -2.48 -2.30
N PHE A 117 0.41 -2.15 -2.16
CA PHE A 117 -0.08 -0.79 -2.35
C PHE A 117 0.13 0.10 -1.11
N GLY A 118 0.25 -0.49 0.06
CA GLY A 118 0.50 0.20 1.33
C GLY A 118 0.11 -0.64 2.55
N LYS A 119 0.40 -0.12 3.75
CA LYS A 119 0.04 -0.78 5.01
C LYS A 119 -1.48 -0.86 5.17
N ILE A 120 -2.01 -2.07 5.27
CA ILE A 120 -3.41 -2.35 5.57
C ILE A 120 -3.59 -2.29 7.09
N LEU A 121 -4.61 -1.58 7.58
CA LEU A 121 -4.95 -1.50 9.00
C LEU A 121 -5.96 -2.57 9.42
N ARG A 122 -6.96 -2.80 8.56
CA ARG A 122 -8.00 -3.79 8.79
C ARG A 122 -8.71 -4.12 7.48
N SER A 123 -9.36 -5.27 7.46
CA SER A 123 -10.17 -5.75 6.36
C SER A 123 -11.51 -6.30 6.85
N LYS A 124 -12.52 -6.27 6.02
CA LYS A 124 -13.78 -7.01 6.20
C LYS A 124 -13.99 -7.87 4.97
N VAL A 125 -14.39 -9.13 5.16
CA VAL A 125 -14.67 -10.05 4.05
C VAL A 125 -16.12 -10.51 4.14
N ASP A 126 -16.87 -10.28 3.07
CA ASP A 126 -18.23 -10.77 2.88
C ASP A 126 -18.19 -11.99 1.95
N HIS A 127 -18.36 -13.17 2.54
CA HIS A 127 -18.35 -14.44 1.83
C HIS A 127 -19.54 -14.64 0.90
N ASP A 128 -20.70 -14.07 1.25
CA ASP A 128 -21.94 -14.25 0.50
C ASP A 128 -21.91 -13.42 -0.79
N ARG A 129 -21.44 -12.17 -0.69
CA ARG A 129 -21.33 -11.27 -1.83
C ARG A 129 -20.03 -11.46 -2.62
N ARG A 130 -19.03 -12.13 -2.03
CA ARG A 130 -17.66 -12.23 -2.56
C ARG A 130 -16.99 -10.86 -2.69
N HIS A 131 -17.20 -10.03 -1.67
CA HIS A 131 -16.61 -8.70 -1.56
C HIS A 131 -15.63 -8.66 -0.40
N ALA A 132 -14.64 -7.77 -0.49
CA ALA A 132 -13.77 -7.41 0.62
C ALA A 132 -13.65 -5.89 0.72
N LEU A 133 -13.57 -5.40 1.94
CA LEU A 133 -13.37 -4.01 2.25
C LEU A 133 -12.04 -3.84 2.96
N ILE A 134 -11.12 -3.07 2.39
CA ILE A 134 -9.74 -2.95 2.86
C ILE A 134 -9.50 -1.51 3.29
N GLN A 135 -9.14 -1.29 4.54
CA GLN A 135 -8.73 0.03 5.02
C GLN A 135 -7.21 0.13 5.11
N TYR A 136 -6.65 1.07 4.37
CA TYR A 136 -5.24 1.42 4.41
C TYR A 136 -4.93 2.44 5.51
N ASP A 137 -3.66 2.53 5.88
CA ASP A 137 -3.17 3.58 6.79
C ASP A 137 -3.19 4.98 6.14
N ASN A 138 -3.02 5.02 4.81
CA ASN A 138 -2.92 6.25 4.05
C ASN A 138 -3.84 6.25 2.82
N ALA A 139 -4.52 7.37 2.55
CA ALA A 139 -5.43 7.52 1.42
C ALA A 139 -4.72 7.37 0.07
N SER A 140 -3.45 7.82 -0.02
CA SER A 140 -2.65 7.63 -1.23
C SER A 140 -2.46 6.16 -1.61
N SER A 141 -2.47 5.25 -0.64
CA SER A 141 -2.40 3.80 -0.88
C SER A 141 -3.68 3.27 -1.51
N ALA A 142 -4.84 3.73 -1.02
CA ALA A 142 -6.14 3.40 -1.60
C ALA A 142 -6.25 3.90 -3.05
N VAL A 143 -5.85 5.15 -3.31
CA VAL A 143 -5.84 5.71 -4.68
C VAL A 143 -4.91 4.93 -5.60
N ARG A 144 -3.69 4.57 -5.15
CA ARG A 144 -2.78 3.73 -5.93
C ARG A 144 -3.39 2.38 -6.26
N CYS A 145 -4.05 1.74 -5.29
CA CYS A 145 -4.71 0.45 -5.47
C CYS A 145 -5.80 0.53 -6.56
N CYS A 146 -6.69 1.53 -6.48
CA CYS A 146 -7.77 1.73 -7.47
C CYS A 146 -7.27 2.16 -8.85
N ALA A 147 -6.12 2.81 -8.95
CA ALA A 147 -5.57 3.29 -10.21
C ALA A 147 -4.84 2.20 -11.03
N VAL A 148 -4.65 1.01 -10.46
CA VAL A 148 -3.91 -0.07 -11.13
C VAL A 148 -4.79 -0.77 -12.15
N ASP A 149 -4.39 -0.67 -13.41
CA ASP A 149 -4.99 -1.42 -14.51
C ASP A 149 -4.34 -2.80 -14.63
N ARG A 150 -4.63 -3.68 -13.65
CA ARG A 150 -4.19 -5.09 -13.67
C ARG A 150 -5.30 -6.01 -13.22
N ALA A 151 -5.25 -7.27 -13.67
CA ALA A 151 -6.10 -8.31 -13.11
C ALA A 151 -5.63 -8.66 -11.70
N PHE A 152 -6.56 -8.61 -10.73
CA PHE A 152 -6.32 -9.06 -9.36
C PHE A 152 -6.65 -10.54 -9.25
N PHE A 153 -5.86 -11.31 -8.49
CA PHE A 153 -6.03 -12.76 -8.36
C PHE A 153 -6.04 -13.53 -9.70
N GLY A 154 -5.40 -12.98 -10.73
CA GLY A 154 -5.46 -13.54 -12.10
C GLY A 154 -6.82 -13.40 -12.78
N ASN A 155 -7.77 -12.65 -12.19
CA ASN A 155 -9.12 -12.47 -12.69
C ASN A 155 -9.39 -11.00 -13.07
N ARG A 156 -9.72 -10.76 -14.35
CA ARG A 156 -10.03 -9.42 -14.88
C ARG A 156 -11.39 -8.87 -14.45
N PHE A 157 -12.25 -9.70 -13.85
CA PHE A 157 -13.59 -9.30 -13.41
C PHE A 157 -13.62 -8.75 -11.98
N VAL A 158 -12.50 -8.89 -11.26
CA VAL A 158 -12.36 -8.30 -9.93
C VAL A 158 -12.33 -6.78 -10.10
N SER A 159 -13.28 -6.10 -9.46
CA SER A 159 -13.39 -4.64 -9.53
C SER A 159 -12.92 -4.04 -8.21
N VAL A 160 -12.07 -3.02 -8.31
CA VAL A 160 -11.51 -2.30 -7.16
C VAL A 160 -11.94 -0.85 -7.26
N SER A 161 -12.61 -0.35 -6.22
CA SER A 161 -13.11 1.03 -6.18
C SER A 161 -12.97 1.63 -4.79
N ILE A 162 -12.87 2.96 -4.71
CA ILE A 162 -12.93 3.65 -3.42
C ILE A 162 -14.30 3.42 -2.80
N TYR A 163 -14.33 2.99 -1.54
CA TYR A 163 -15.56 2.81 -0.81
C TYR A 163 -16.00 4.14 -0.17
N ALA A 164 -17.23 4.56 -0.49
CA ALA A 164 -17.81 5.81 0.00
C ALA A 164 -18.69 5.63 1.25
N GLY A 165 -19.09 4.40 1.60
CA GLY A 165 -19.93 4.14 2.76
C GLY A 165 -19.17 4.17 4.10
N LEU A 166 -19.91 4.03 5.19
CA LEU A 166 -19.31 3.82 6.51
C LEU A 166 -18.77 2.40 6.64
N TRP A 167 -17.65 2.24 7.34
CA TRP A 167 -17.03 0.93 7.56
C TRP A 167 -17.98 -0.05 8.26
N GLU A 168 -18.76 0.47 9.20
CA GLU A 168 -19.68 -0.27 10.06
C GLU A 168 -20.85 -0.87 9.26
N GLU A 169 -21.30 -0.18 8.21
CA GLU A 169 -22.41 -0.60 7.35
C GLU A 169 -22.05 -1.76 6.42
N PHE A 170 -20.75 -1.96 6.17
CA PHE A 170 -20.30 -3.03 5.30
C PHE A 170 -20.49 -4.40 6.00
N PRO A 171 -21.25 -5.33 5.39
CA PRO A 171 -21.45 -6.67 5.94
C PRO A 171 -20.15 -7.50 5.91
N GLY A 172 -20.06 -8.51 6.76
CA GLY A 172 -18.95 -9.48 6.73
C GLY A 172 -18.12 -9.54 8.01
N THR A 173 -17.18 -10.48 8.02
CA THR A 173 -16.30 -10.74 9.16
C THR A 173 -15.19 -9.72 9.19
N VAL A 174 -14.97 -9.09 10.35
CA VAL A 174 -13.87 -8.14 10.54
C VAL A 174 -12.58 -8.89 10.81
N TYR A 175 -11.58 -8.65 9.98
CA TYR A 175 -10.19 -9.02 10.20
C TYR A 175 -9.46 -7.75 10.58
N VAL A 176 -9.31 -7.52 11.87
CA VAL A 176 -8.46 -6.43 12.36
C VAL A 176 -7.04 -6.97 12.37
N ASP A 177 -6.12 -6.23 11.75
CA ASP A 177 -4.69 -6.48 11.91
C ASP A 177 -4.30 -5.94 13.30
N GLU A 178 -4.85 -6.56 14.38
CA GLU A 178 -4.52 -6.19 15.77
C GLU A 178 -3.03 -6.41 16.05
N TYR A 179 -2.40 -7.22 15.21
CA TYR A 179 -1.00 -7.47 15.23
C TYR A 179 -0.49 -7.32 13.79
N GLY A 180 0.28 -6.28 13.51
CA GLY A 180 0.75 -5.95 12.16
C GLY A 180 1.42 -7.13 11.40
N PRO A 181 1.89 -6.93 10.16
CA PRO A 181 2.53 -7.99 9.36
C PRO A 181 3.62 -8.79 10.09
N GLU A 182 4.26 -8.18 11.09
CA GLU A 182 5.19 -8.81 12.02
C GLU A 182 4.61 -10.00 12.79
N ALA A 183 3.36 -9.95 13.24
CA ALA A 183 2.79 -11.00 14.07
C ALA A 183 2.24 -12.18 13.29
N ILE A 184 1.62 -11.94 12.13
CA ILE A 184 1.31 -13.01 11.18
C ILE A 184 2.61 -13.72 10.79
N SER A 185 3.68 -12.95 10.56
CA SER A 185 5.01 -13.49 10.28
C SER A 185 5.59 -14.27 11.48
N ARG A 186 5.41 -13.79 12.72
CA ARG A 186 5.84 -14.50 13.94
C ARG A 186 5.07 -15.81 14.16
N GLU A 187 3.74 -15.82 13.98
CA GLU A 187 2.95 -17.03 14.14
C GLU A 187 3.31 -18.06 13.06
N ARG A 188 3.47 -17.62 11.80
CA ARG A 188 3.97 -18.47 10.72
C ARG A 188 5.35 -19.04 11.03
N LEU A 189 6.26 -18.22 11.56
CA LEU A 189 7.58 -18.64 11.99
C LEU A 189 7.51 -19.65 13.15
N GLN A 190 6.65 -19.43 14.15
CA GLN A 190 6.46 -20.35 15.27
C GLN A 190 5.96 -21.72 14.80
N ARG A 191 4.97 -21.77 13.90
CA ARG A 191 4.49 -23.03 13.33
C ARG A 191 5.61 -23.77 12.58
N LYS A 192 6.46 -23.05 11.83
CA LYS A 192 7.63 -23.66 11.17
C LYS A 192 8.68 -24.15 12.16
N GLU A 193 8.91 -23.44 13.27
CA GLU A 193 9.81 -23.89 14.33
C GLU A 193 9.30 -25.17 14.99
N GLU A 194 8.00 -25.27 15.23
CA GLU A 194 7.36 -26.48 15.77
C GLU A 194 7.50 -27.66 14.80
N GLN A 195 7.23 -27.44 13.51
CA GLN A 195 7.44 -28.44 12.46
C GLN A 195 8.91 -28.87 12.38
N LEU A 196 9.86 -27.94 12.48
CA LEU A 196 11.28 -28.27 12.45
C LEU A 196 11.69 -29.13 13.65
N ARG A 197 11.17 -28.85 14.85
CA ARG A 197 11.37 -29.71 16.04
C ARG A 197 10.77 -31.10 15.85
N GLU A 198 9.62 -31.21 15.20
CA GLU A 198 9.01 -32.50 14.87
C GLU A 198 9.94 -33.31 13.94
N TYR A 199 10.48 -32.68 12.89
CA TYR A 199 11.45 -33.32 12.00
C TYR A 199 12.75 -33.71 12.70
N GLU A 200 13.28 -32.86 13.61
CA GLU A 200 14.45 -33.20 14.43
C GLU A 200 14.21 -34.42 15.32
N SER A 201 13.01 -34.54 15.90
CA SER A 201 12.61 -35.72 16.67
C SER A 201 12.56 -36.97 15.78
N ARG A 202 11.92 -36.90 14.61
CA ARG A 202 11.86 -38.01 13.63
C ARG A 202 13.25 -38.45 13.18
N LEU A 203 14.15 -37.50 12.90
CA LEU A 203 15.54 -37.78 12.51
C LEU A 203 16.34 -38.42 13.65
N SER A 204 16.15 -37.98 14.89
CA SER A 204 16.80 -38.56 16.06
C SER A 204 16.40 -40.03 16.26
N VAL A 205 15.11 -40.34 16.10
CA VAL A 205 14.62 -41.73 16.14
C VAL A 205 15.20 -42.57 15.01
N LEU A 206 15.31 -42.04 13.79
CA LEU A 206 15.95 -42.74 12.67
C LEU A 206 17.43 -43.02 12.91
N LEU A 207 18.15 -42.07 13.51
CA LEU A 207 19.56 -42.24 13.84
C LEU A 207 19.79 -43.35 14.89
N GLU A 208 18.93 -43.43 15.91
CA GLU A 208 19.05 -44.53 16.88
C GLU A 208 18.68 -45.89 16.25
N ASN A 209 17.66 -45.94 15.39
CA ASN A 209 17.36 -47.18 14.67
C ASN A 209 18.52 -47.61 13.74
N LEU A 210 19.20 -46.66 13.10
CA LEU A 210 20.40 -46.93 12.29
C LEU A 210 21.58 -47.46 13.11
N ARG A 211 21.72 -47.04 14.36
CA ARG A 211 22.76 -47.57 15.28
C ARG A 211 22.47 -49.01 15.68
N HIS A 212 21.21 -49.41 15.70
CA HIS A 212 20.78 -50.77 16.02
C HIS A 212 20.59 -51.68 14.79
N ALA A 213 20.80 -51.16 13.58
CA ALA A 213 20.66 -51.92 12.35
C ALA A 213 21.75 -53.01 12.26
N ALA A 214 21.33 -54.28 12.29
CA ALA A 214 22.24 -55.42 12.16
C ALA A 214 22.42 -55.88 10.71
N SER A 215 21.52 -55.49 9.81
CA SER A 215 21.48 -55.94 8.42
C SER A 215 21.60 -54.80 7.42
N THR A 216 22.27 -55.06 6.29
CA THR A 216 22.33 -54.13 5.15
C THR A 216 20.94 -53.74 4.62
N LYS A 217 19.97 -54.65 4.72
CA LYS A 217 18.57 -54.35 4.32
C LYS A 217 17.94 -53.29 5.23
N ASP A 218 18.23 -53.35 6.53
CA ASP A 218 17.72 -52.37 7.51
C ASP A 218 18.33 -50.99 7.24
N TYR A 219 19.64 -50.94 6.92
CA TYR A 219 20.30 -49.70 6.51
C TYR A 219 19.65 -49.04 5.29
N LEU A 220 19.37 -49.82 4.24
CA LEU A 220 18.72 -49.29 3.04
C LEU A 220 17.31 -48.76 3.34
N HIS A 221 16.53 -49.49 4.15
CA HIS A 221 15.19 -49.06 4.57
C HIS A 221 15.21 -47.75 5.36
N HIS A 222 16.17 -47.59 6.27
CA HIS A 222 16.32 -46.34 7.02
C HIS A 222 16.83 -45.17 6.16
N ALA A 223 17.69 -45.44 5.17
CA ALA A 223 18.13 -44.44 4.21
C ALA A 223 16.97 -43.92 3.34
N GLU A 224 16.08 -44.79 2.88
CA GLU A 224 14.85 -44.40 2.15
C GLU A 224 13.96 -43.49 3.01
N LYS A 225 13.75 -43.84 4.29
CA LYS A 225 12.98 -43.00 5.22
C LYS A 225 13.61 -41.62 5.43
N PHE A 226 14.93 -41.54 5.49
CA PHE A 226 15.64 -40.27 5.60
C PHE A 226 15.42 -39.39 4.36
N LEU A 227 15.53 -39.97 3.15
CA LEU A 227 15.27 -39.24 1.91
C LEU A 227 13.84 -38.71 1.85
N LYS A 228 12.86 -39.54 2.27
CA LYS A 228 11.46 -39.12 2.34
C LYS A 228 11.24 -37.94 3.29
N ILE A 229 11.84 -37.96 4.48
CA ILE A 229 11.77 -36.80 5.41
C ILE A 229 12.37 -35.56 4.78
N LYS A 230 13.50 -35.70 4.08
CA LYS A 230 14.15 -34.57 3.41
C LYS A 230 13.28 -33.98 2.30
N GLU A 231 12.57 -34.82 1.54
CA GLU A 231 11.60 -34.39 0.54
C GLU A 231 10.40 -33.68 1.18
N GLU A 232 9.82 -34.24 2.24
CA GLU A 232 8.71 -33.60 3.01
C GLU A 232 9.10 -32.21 3.53
N MET A 233 10.31 -32.06 4.11
CA MET A 233 10.83 -30.77 4.57
C MET A 233 10.99 -29.76 3.42
N ALA A 234 11.42 -30.21 2.24
CA ALA A 234 11.61 -29.36 1.07
C ALA A 234 10.28 -28.91 0.46
N GLU A 235 9.28 -29.80 0.37
CA GLU A 235 7.93 -29.48 -0.10
C GLU A 235 7.26 -28.43 0.79
N GLN A 236 7.43 -28.54 2.10
CA GLN A 236 6.85 -27.61 3.07
C GLN A 236 7.67 -26.33 3.29
N LYS A 237 8.87 -26.22 2.70
CA LYS A 237 9.80 -25.09 2.89
C LYS A 237 10.14 -24.84 4.37
N VAL A 238 10.43 -25.93 5.08
CA VAL A 238 10.82 -25.95 6.51
C VAL A 238 12.31 -26.31 6.65
N SER A 239 13.13 -25.94 5.67
CA SER A 239 14.58 -26.16 5.81
C SER A 239 15.17 -25.19 6.84
N PRO A 240 16.26 -25.56 7.53
CA PRO A 240 16.97 -24.64 8.43
C PRO A 240 17.40 -23.33 7.73
N GLU A 241 17.73 -23.40 6.44
CA GLU A 241 18.10 -22.23 5.64
C GLU A 241 16.91 -21.28 5.42
N ASP A 242 15.73 -21.83 5.11
CA ASP A 242 14.49 -21.05 4.95
C ASP A 242 14.11 -20.37 6.28
N MET A 243 14.23 -21.10 7.38
CA MET A 243 14.00 -20.62 8.75
C MET A 243 14.91 -19.45 9.13
N ILE A 244 16.20 -19.52 8.79
CA ILE A 244 17.14 -18.42 9.01
C ILE A 244 16.77 -17.21 8.15
N ARG A 245 16.41 -17.42 6.88
CA ARG A 245 16.00 -16.34 5.98
C ARG A 245 14.78 -15.61 6.50
N GLU A 246 13.76 -16.35 6.93
CA GLU A 246 12.51 -15.79 7.43
C GLU A 246 12.70 -15.06 8.77
N LYS A 247 13.56 -15.59 9.66
CA LYS A 247 13.99 -14.87 10.88
C LYS A 247 14.69 -13.56 10.57
N LEU A 248 15.56 -13.55 9.56
CA LEU A 248 16.26 -12.33 9.14
C LEU A 248 15.29 -11.30 8.57
N GLU A 249 14.31 -11.72 7.76
CA GLU A 249 13.26 -10.85 7.23
C GLU A 249 12.42 -10.23 8.36
N LEU A 250 12.01 -11.02 9.34
CA LEU A 250 11.32 -10.55 10.54
C LEU A 250 12.16 -9.55 11.34
N MET A 251 13.45 -9.84 11.54
CA MET A 251 14.34 -8.94 12.26
C MET A 251 14.58 -7.62 11.52
N ILE A 252 14.62 -7.64 10.17
CA ILE A 252 14.68 -6.43 9.34
C ILE A 252 13.42 -5.59 9.49
N LEU A 253 12.25 -6.23 9.56
CA LEU A 253 10.96 -5.57 9.73
C LEU A 253 10.85 -4.90 11.11
N GLU A 254 11.23 -5.60 12.18
CA GLU A 254 11.11 -5.11 13.56
C GLU A 254 12.11 -3.99 13.90
N ASP A 255 13.38 -4.15 13.51
CA ASP A 255 14.42 -3.15 13.78
C ASP A 255 15.44 -3.07 12.63
N PRO A 256 15.19 -2.20 11.63
CA PRO A 256 16.05 -2.09 10.46
C PRO A 256 17.46 -1.59 10.78
N LYS A 257 17.71 -1.04 11.99
CA LYS A 257 19.06 -0.62 12.40
C LYS A 257 19.90 -1.81 12.85
N ARG A 258 19.29 -2.81 13.52
CA ARG A 258 19.98 -4.03 13.98
C ARG A 258 20.30 -4.98 12.85
N SER A 259 19.49 -5.01 11.80
CA SER A 259 19.70 -5.93 10.67
C SER A 259 20.95 -5.63 9.84
N VAL A 260 21.33 -4.35 9.75
CA VAL A 260 22.54 -3.90 9.06
C VAL A 260 23.80 -4.50 9.70
N ASP A 261 23.84 -4.65 11.02
CA ASP A 261 24.99 -5.21 11.74
C ASP A 261 25.19 -6.72 11.47
N VAL A 262 24.09 -7.46 11.27
CA VAL A 262 24.13 -8.91 10.99
C VAL A 262 24.56 -9.18 9.54
N ILE A 263 24.12 -8.36 8.58
CA ILE A 263 24.45 -8.53 7.16
C ILE A 263 25.87 -7.99 6.84
N ILE A 264 26.28 -6.88 7.46
CA ILE A 264 27.55 -6.18 7.14
C ILE A 264 28.72 -6.68 8.00
N SER A 265 28.52 -7.61 8.93
CA SER A 265 29.61 -8.31 9.61
C SER A 265 29.83 -9.72 9.05
N PRO A 266 30.19 -9.91 7.76
CA PRO A 266 30.80 -11.17 7.37
C PRO A 266 32.12 -11.21 8.12
N PHE A 267 32.19 -12.05 9.15
CA PHE A 267 33.42 -12.45 9.83
C PHE A 267 34.48 -11.35 9.81
N LYS A 268 34.44 -10.37 10.73
CA LYS A 268 35.65 -9.60 11.00
C LYS A 268 36.73 -10.65 11.24
N PRO A 269 37.69 -10.87 10.32
CA PRO A 269 38.66 -11.93 10.50
C PRO A 269 39.33 -11.56 11.80
N THR A 270 39.17 -12.42 12.82
CA THR A 270 39.76 -12.22 14.14
C THR A 270 41.19 -11.82 13.89
N ARG A 271 41.49 -10.53 14.07
CA ARG A 271 42.75 -9.94 13.66
C ARG A 271 43.83 -10.67 14.42
N LYS A 272 44.50 -11.57 13.71
CA LYS A 272 45.83 -12.12 13.91
C LYS A 272 46.16 -12.47 15.37
N ALA A 273 46.22 -13.77 15.61
CA ALA A 273 47.11 -14.38 16.59
C ALA A 273 48.34 -13.51 16.83
N ARG A 274 48.57 -13.14 18.09
CA ARG A 274 49.79 -12.51 18.59
C ARG A 274 50.99 -13.28 18.02
N MET A 275 51.58 -12.77 16.95
CA MET A 275 52.94 -13.16 16.61
C MET A 275 53.81 -12.60 17.73
N LEU A 276 54.36 -13.53 18.51
CA LEU A 276 55.48 -13.37 19.41
C LEU A 276 56.61 -12.62 18.69
N ARG A 277 56.59 -11.29 18.75
CA ARG A 277 57.77 -10.48 18.44
C ARG A 277 58.68 -10.56 19.64
N ARG A 278 59.74 -11.37 19.52
CA ARG A 278 60.90 -11.32 20.42
C ARG A 278 61.49 -9.90 20.38
N PRO A 279 61.97 -9.37 21.52
CA PRO A 279 62.62 -8.07 21.56
C PRO A 279 64.03 -8.19 20.97
N ILE A 280 64.28 -7.54 19.84
CA ILE A 280 65.65 -7.27 19.39
C ILE A 280 66.07 -5.97 20.07
N ARG A 281 66.99 -6.09 21.04
CA ARG A 281 67.81 -4.97 21.52
C ARG A 281 68.65 -4.48 20.35
N MET A 282 68.48 -3.22 19.95
CA MET A 282 69.51 -2.46 19.27
C MET A 282 69.67 -1.13 20.00
N SER A 283 70.87 -0.97 20.52
CA SER A 283 71.45 0.24 21.07
C SER A 283 71.58 1.35 20.04
N GLY A 284 71.48 2.59 20.50
CA GLY A 284 72.36 3.66 20.02
C GLY A 284 71.72 4.76 19.19
N HIS A 285 71.81 5.98 19.76
CA HIS A 285 71.89 7.29 19.10
C HIS A 285 70.60 8.03 18.68
N HIS A 286 70.16 8.90 19.60
CA HIS A 286 69.77 10.30 19.31
C HIS A 286 70.98 11.12 18.77
N PRO A 287 70.82 12.37 18.26
CA PRO A 287 69.64 13.25 18.14
C PRO A 287 69.48 13.83 16.69
N ILE A 288 68.49 14.66 16.35
CA ILE A 288 68.60 16.14 16.33
C ILE A 288 67.22 16.76 16.11
N PHE A 289 67.03 17.86 16.83
CA PHE A 289 65.87 18.72 16.96
C PHE A 289 66.10 19.99 16.14
N ILE A 290 65.23 20.36 15.19
CA ILE A 290 65.11 21.75 14.68
C ILE A 290 63.63 22.06 14.36
N PRO A 291 63.11 23.27 14.66
CA PRO A 291 61.68 23.56 14.81
C PRO A 291 61.06 24.39 13.66
N ARG A 292 59.72 24.47 13.65
CA ARG A 292 58.82 25.60 13.22
C ARG A 292 59.00 26.12 11.76
N ARG A 293 57.97 26.39 10.94
CA ARG A 293 56.74 27.21 11.09
C ARG A 293 56.07 27.31 9.66
N PRO A 294 55.16 28.24 9.30
CA PRO A 294 53.70 28.07 9.32
C PRO A 294 53.01 28.38 7.94
N LEU A 295 51.66 28.33 7.92
CA LEU A 295 50.71 29.10 7.08
C LEU A 295 50.92 29.22 5.55
N GLY A 296 49.90 28.87 4.76
CA GLY A 296 49.82 29.36 3.38
C GLY A 296 48.70 28.83 2.49
N CYS A 297 47.59 29.56 2.47
CA CYS A 297 46.87 29.98 1.26
C CYS A 297 46.15 28.95 0.35
N ARG A 298 44.82 29.05 0.43
CA ARG A 298 43.84 29.31 -0.66
C ARG A 298 44.01 28.55 -2.00
N LYS A 299 42.89 27.95 -2.45
CA LYS A 299 42.19 28.33 -3.70
C LYS A 299 40.76 27.78 -3.72
N PRO A 300 39.74 28.57 -4.10
CA PRO A 300 38.40 28.09 -4.42
C PRO A 300 38.34 27.62 -5.88
N ILE A 301 37.62 26.54 -6.15
CA ILE A 301 37.27 26.13 -7.51
C ILE A 301 35.80 26.50 -7.73
N HIS A 302 35.58 27.52 -8.55
CA HIS A 302 34.30 27.81 -9.19
C HIS A 302 34.29 27.25 -10.62
N LEU A 303 33.07 27.02 -11.11
CA LEU A 303 32.65 26.77 -12.50
C LEU A 303 32.90 25.31 -12.98
N VAL A 304 32.03 24.66 -13.76
CA VAL A 304 31.24 25.16 -14.90
C VAL A 304 29.97 24.30 -15.09
N ARG A 305 28.91 24.97 -15.57
CA ARG A 305 27.67 24.45 -16.17
C ARG A 305 27.89 23.27 -17.15
N GLY A 306 26.93 22.34 -17.17
CA GLY A 306 26.86 21.32 -18.21
C GLY A 306 25.42 20.88 -18.47
N SER A 307 24.65 21.71 -19.16
CA SER A 307 23.35 21.38 -19.74
C SER A 307 23.47 20.15 -20.66
N ARG A 308 22.63 19.13 -20.47
CA ARG A 308 22.41 18.08 -21.47
C ARG A 308 20.94 17.97 -21.82
N HIS A 309 20.70 18.19 -23.10
CA HIS A 309 19.47 17.93 -23.83
C HIS A 309 18.95 16.51 -23.61
N GLY A 310 17.67 16.39 -23.28
CA GLY A 310 16.90 15.15 -23.39
C GLY A 310 16.18 15.06 -24.74
N PRO A 311 16.01 13.86 -25.32
CA PRO A 311 15.50 13.68 -26.68
C PRO A 311 13.97 13.77 -26.75
N ARG A 312 13.49 14.37 -27.85
CA ARG A 312 12.09 14.40 -28.28
C ARG A 312 11.59 12.99 -28.60
N ILE A 313 10.61 12.49 -27.84
CA ILE A 313 9.84 11.30 -28.19
C ILE A 313 8.73 11.71 -29.14
N ARG A 314 8.78 11.22 -30.38
CA ARG A 314 7.70 11.33 -31.38
C ARG A 314 6.67 10.24 -31.09
N THR A 315 5.47 10.64 -30.67
CA THR A 315 4.30 9.76 -30.63
C THR A 315 3.71 9.63 -32.03
N ARG A 316 3.71 8.41 -32.59
CA ARG A 316 2.93 8.05 -33.78
C ARG A 316 1.52 7.69 -33.32
N VAL A 317 0.53 8.42 -33.84
CA VAL A 317 -0.90 8.09 -33.71
C VAL A 317 -1.25 7.05 -34.78
N PRO A 318 -1.89 5.90 -34.44
CA PRO A 318 -2.45 5.02 -35.46
C PRO A 318 -3.85 5.49 -35.87
N VAL A 319 -4.01 5.68 -37.17
CA VAL A 319 -5.27 5.95 -37.87
C VAL A 319 -6.13 4.67 -37.84
N SER A 320 -7.29 4.76 -37.19
CA SER A 320 -8.28 3.67 -37.16
C SER A 320 -9.12 3.69 -38.44
N ARG A 321 -9.00 2.62 -39.25
CA ARG A 321 -9.83 2.38 -40.44
C ARG A 321 -11.21 1.87 -39.99
N ARG A 322 -12.27 2.61 -40.34
CA ARG A 322 -13.65 2.09 -40.34
C ARG A 322 -13.79 1.04 -41.45
N ILE A 323 -14.20 -0.17 -41.08
CA ILE A 323 -14.77 -1.15 -42.02
C ILE A 323 -16.28 -1.13 -41.85
N ILE A 324 -16.93 -0.86 -42.97
CA ILE A 324 -18.36 -0.96 -43.23
C ILE A 324 -18.76 -2.45 -43.16
N ARG A 325 -19.83 -2.78 -42.43
CA ARG A 325 -20.63 -3.96 -42.74
C ARG A 325 -22.10 -3.60 -42.72
N GLN A 326 -22.69 -3.68 -43.91
CA GLN A 326 -24.11 -3.79 -44.15
C GLN A 326 -24.64 -5.11 -43.58
N LYS A 327 -25.82 -5.07 -42.98
CA LYS A 327 -26.91 -6.01 -43.20
C LYS A 327 -28.22 -5.34 -42.84
#